data_AF-A0A2T2UUE0-F1
#
_entry.id   AF-A0A2T2UUE0-F1
#
_cell.length_a   1.000
_cell.length_b   1.000
_cell.length_c   1.000
_cell.angle_alpha   90.00
_cell.angle_beta   90.00
_cell.angle_gamma   90.00
#
_symmetry.space_group_name_H-M   'P 1'
#
loop_
_entity.id
_entity.type
_entity.pdbx_description
1 polymer ?
#
loop_
_entity_poly.entity_id
_entity_poly.type
_entity_poly.pdbx_seq_one_letter_code
_entity_poly.pdbx_strand_id
1 'polypeptide(L)' 'MSRLNGTFERVRARHEKAMGLFLTDGFPTPDATIPILKALDRGGVDFIELGMPFSDPLAEGRPIQEASAQAL' A
#
# COMPACT_ATOMS: atom_id res chain seq x y z
N MET A 1 22.32 -0.26 -1.23
CA MET A 1 21.19 -1.20 -1.38
C MET A 1 19.89 -0.45 -1.18
N SER A 2 18.80 -0.84 -1.86
CA SER A 2 17.48 -0.25 -1.65
C SER A 2 16.85 -0.76 -0.34
N ARG A 3 15.89 -0.02 0.22
CA ARG A 3 15.11 -0.46 1.40
C ARG A 3 14.40 -1.79 1.12
N LEU A 4 13.93 -1.98 -0.12
CA LEU A 4 13.21 -3.18 -0.55
C LEU A 4 14.12 -4.42 -0.57
N ASN A 5 15.36 -4.31 -1.05
CA ASN A 5 16.32 -5.42 -1.02
C ASN A 5 16.59 -5.85 0.43
N GLY A 6 16.83 -4.90 1.33
CA GLY A 6 17.02 -5.20 2.75
C GLY A 6 15.78 -5.85 3.39
N THR A 7 14.57 -5.48 2.97
CA THR A 7 13.34 -6.16 3.41
C THR A 7 13.30 -7.61 2.96
N PHE A 8 13.58 -7.90 1.69
CA PHE A 8 13.57 -9.28 1.21
C PHE A 8 14.67 -10.15 1.84
N GLU A 9 15.83 -9.58 2.15
CA GLU A 9 16.88 -10.26 2.91
C GLU A 9 16.39 -10.64 4.32
N ARG A 10 15.75 -9.71 5.05
CA ARG A 10 15.17 -10.00 6.37
C ARG A 10 14.05 -11.04 6.33
N VAL A 11 13.16 -10.96 5.34
CA VAL A 11 12.07 -11.95 5.16
C VAL A 11 12.65 -13.34 4.89
N ARG A 12 13.66 -13.43 4.01
CA ARG A 12 14.34 -14.70 3.70
C ARG A 12 15.04 -15.29 4.91
N ALA A 13 15.71 -14.46 5.72
CA ALA A 13 16.36 -14.90 6.96
C ALA A 13 15.37 -15.47 7.99
N ARG A 14 14.10 -15.04 7.96
CA ARG A 14 13.01 -15.58 8.79
C ARG A 14 12.36 -16.83 8.20
N HIS A 15 12.74 -17.26 7.00
CA HIS A 15 12.07 -18.33 6.25
C HIS A 15 10.57 -18.07 5.97
N GLU A 16 10.19 -16.79 5.82
CA GLU A 16 8.82 -16.34 5.59
C GLU A 16 8.60 -15.89 4.13
N LYS A 17 7.33 -15.58 3.80
CA LYS A 17 6.96 -14.86 2.57
C LYS A 17 6.70 -13.39 2.91
N ALA A 18 7.01 -12.50 1.98
CA ALA A 18 6.80 -11.07 2.21
C ALA A 18 5.31 -10.73 2.10
N MET A 19 4.80 -9.90 3.01
CA MET A 19 3.46 -9.36 2.95
C MET A 19 3.50 -7.88 2.53
N GLY A 20 3.03 -7.61 1.32
CA GLY A 20 2.78 -6.26 0.81
C GLY A 20 1.30 -5.94 0.82
N LEU A 21 0.94 -4.71 1.20
CA LEU A 21 -0.45 -4.23 1.11
C LEU A 21 -0.54 -2.96 0.29
N PHE A 22 -1.59 -2.89 -0.55
CA PHE A 22 -1.93 -1.75 -1.37
C PHE A 22 -2.95 -0.84 -0.68
N LEU A 23 -2.77 0.47 -0.81
CA LEU A 23 -3.69 1.51 -0.35
C LEU A 23 -3.76 2.63 -1.39
N THR A 24 -4.96 3.08 -1.74
CA THR A 24 -5.16 4.32 -2.50
C THR A 24 -5.00 5.53 -1.57
N ASP A 25 -4.08 6.44 -1.89
CA ASP A 25 -3.91 7.70 -1.16
C ASP A 25 -5.20 8.53 -1.21
N GLY A 26 -5.58 9.15 -0.10
CA GLY A 26 -6.78 9.99 0.02
C GLY A 26 -8.08 9.22 0.25
N PHE A 27 -8.06 7.89 0.26
CA PHE A 27 -9.21 7.04 0.58
C PHE A 27 -9.11 6.44 1.99
N PRO A 28 -10.21 6.38 2.78
CA PRO A 28 -11.56 6.86 2.47
C PRO A 28 -11.74 8.38 2.59
N THR A 29 -10.80 9.07 3.25
CA THR A 29 -10.77 10.53 3.36
C THR A 29 -9.32 11.02 3.25
N PRO A 30 -9.07 12.29 2.84
CA PRO A 30 -7.71 12.83 2.68
C PRO A 30 -6.82 12.72 3.92
N ASP A 31 -7.41 12.79 5.11
CA ASP A 31 -6.72 12.71 6.40
C ASP A 31 -6.51 11.27 6.89
N ALA A 32 -7.13 10.27 6.25
CA ALA A 32 -7.03 8.87 6.65
C ALA A 32 -5.73 8.18 6.22
N THR A 33 -5.03 8.66 5.17
CA THR A 33 -3.84 7.96 4.64
C THR A 33 -2.79 7.74 5.72
N ILE A 34 -2.41 8.79 6.45
CA ILE A 34 -1.32 8.70 7.44
C ILE A 34 -1.68 7.77 8.62
N PRO A 35 -2.86 7.86 9.25
CA PRO A 35 -3.31 6.88 10.24
C PRO A 35 -3.26 5.43 9.74
N ILE A 36 -3.72 5.17 8.51
CA ILE A 36 -3.72 3.83 7.92
C ILE A 36 -2.30 3.33 7.70
N LEU A 37 -1.41 4.12 7.09
CA LEU A 37 -0.01 3.74 6.88
C LEU A 37 0.69 3.36 8.19
N LYS A 38 0.46 4.14 9.26
CA LYS A 38 0.98 3.83 10.59
C LYS A 38 0.38 2.56 11.19
N ALA A 39 -0.89 2.27 10.91
CA ALA A 39 -1.53 1.03 11.35
C ALA A 39 -0.96 -0.19 10.62
N LEU A 40 -0.73 -0.09 9.31
CA LEU A 40 -0.11 -1.14 8.51
C LEU A 40 1.33 -1.44 8.98
N ASP A 41 2.13 -0.39 9.22
CA ASP A 41 3.49 -0.53 9.77
C ASP A 41 3.49 -1.26 11.13
N ARG A 42 2.62 -0.86 12.07
CA ARG A 42 2.45 -1.58 13.35
C ARG A 42 1.92 -3.00 13.17
N GLY A 43 1.16 -3.26 12.11
CA GLY A 43 0.64 -4.58 11.74
C GLY A 43 1.70 -5.54 11.19
N GLY A 44 2.93 -5.06 10.94
CA GLY A 44 4.04 -5.90 10.51
C GLY A 44 4.05 -6.22 9.02
N VAL A 45 3.45 -5.37 8.17
CA VAL A 45 3.65 -5.47 6.72
C VAL A 45 5.12 -5.28 6.38
N ASP A 46 5.62 -6.02 5.40
CA ASP A 46 7.02 -5.91 4.98
C ASP A 46 7.25 -4.70 4.08
N PHE A 47 6.24 -4.35 3.29
CA PHE A 47 6.21 -3.15 2.45
C PHE A 47 4.77 -2.70 2.18
N ILE A 48 4.62 -1.44 1.74
CA ILE A 48 3.34 -0.83 1.41
C ILE A 48 3.42 -0.30 -0.02
N GLU A 49 2.39 -0.55 -0.80
CA GLU A 49 2.16 0.04 -2.11
C GLU A 49 1.16 1.19 -1.94
N LEU A 50 1.63 2.43 -2.06
CA LEU A 50 0.77 3.60 -1.99
C LEU A 50 0.38 4.02 -3.41
N GLY A 51 -0.86 3.73 -3.79
CA GLY A 51 -1.42 4.07 -5.09
C GLY A 51 -1.83 5.54 -5.16
N MET A 52 -1.37 6.23 -6.19
CA MET A 52 -1.84 7.59 -6.50
C MET A 52 -3.19 7.52 -7.23
N PRO A 53 -4.24 8.23 -6.76
CA PRO A 53 -5.51 8.32 -7.47
C PRO A 53 -5.31 8.80 -8.91
N PHE A 54 -6.04 8.19 -9.84
CA PHE A 54 -5.94 8.49 -11.27
C PHE A 54 -7.33 8.62 -11.90
N SER A 55 -7.50 9.56 -12.83
CA SER A 55 -8.80 9.87 -13.45
C SER A 55 -9.34 8.73 -14.30
N ASP A 56 -8.46 7.94 -14.91
CA ASP A 56 -8.82 6.89 -15.88
C ASP A 56 -8.15 5.54 -15.54
N PRO A 57 -8.50 4.90 -14.40
CA PRO A 57 -7.84 3.69 -13.90
C PRO A 57 -8.30 2.40 -14.63
N LEU A 58 -8.12 2.35 -15.94
CA LEU A 58 -8.64 1.29 -16.82
C LEU A 58 -8.06 -0.11 -16.56
N ALA A 59 -6.87 -0.19 -15.94
CA ALA A 59 -6.21 -1.45 -15.59
C ALA A 59 -6.71 -2.05 -14.26
N GLU A 60 -7.45 -1.27 -13.48
CA GLU A 60 -7.79 -1.61 -12.10
C GLU A 60 -9.15 -2.29 -11.98
N GLY A 61 -9.33 -3.10 -10.94
CA GLY A 61 -10.64 -3.66 -10.58
C GLY A 61 -11.57 -2.62 -9.95
N ARG A 62 -12.88 -2.87 -9.98
CA ARG A 62 -13.93 -1.97 -9.46
C ARG A 62 -13.61 -1.34 -8.09
N PRO A 63 -13.13 -2.07 -7.06
CA PRO A 63 -12.84 -1.46 -5.76
C PRO A 63 -11.77 -0.35 -5.82
N ILE A 64 -10.73 -0.53 -6.63
CA ILE A 64 -9.64 0.44 -6.76
C ILE A 64 -10.07 1.62 -7.65
N GLN A 65 -10.90 1.36 -8.68
CA GLN A 65 -11.51 2.42 -9.48
C GLN A 65 -12.39 3.33 -8.61
N GLU A 66 -13.25 2.75 -7.75
CA GLU A 66 -14.11 3.50 -6.83
C GLU A 66 -13.30 4.29 -5.79
N ALA A 67 -12.27 3.67 -5.21
CA ALA A 67 -11.37 4.36 -4.28
C ALA A 67 -10.64 5.54 -4.93
N SER A 68 -10.17 5.38 -6.18
CA SER A 68 -9.50 6.44 -6.93
C SER A 68 -10.46 7.58 -7.26
N ALA A 69 -11.69 7.26 -7.69
CA ALA A 69 -12.71 8.26 -8.00
C ALA A 69 -13.11 9.09 -6.77
N GLN A 70 -13.13 8.49 -5.57
CA GLN A 70 -13.42 9.20 -4.32
C GLN A 70 -12.26 10.06 -3.81
N ALA A 71 -11.02 9.68 -4.14
CA ALA A 71 -9.82 10.35 -3.64
C ALA A 71 -9.35 11.54 -4.51
N LEU A 72 -9.88 11.69 -5.73
CA LEU A 72 -9.63 12.83 -6.63
C LEU A 72 -10.48 14.06 -6.25
#